data_AF-A0A4R5NAY8-F1
#
_entry.id   AF-A0A4R5NAY8-F1
#
_cell.length_a   1.000
_cell.length_b   1.000
_cell.length_c   1.000
_cell.angle_alpha   90.00
_cell.angle_beta   90.00
_cell.angle_gamma   90.00
#
_symmetry.space_group_name_H-M   'P 1'
#
loop_
_entity.id
_entity.type
_entity.pdbx_description
1 polymer ?
#
loop_
_entity_poly.entity_id
_entity_poly.type
_entity_poly.pdbx_seq_one_letter_code
_entity_poly.pdbx_strand_id
1 'polypeptide(L)'
;MSSISRVNKDLFHQRGKIISLILGFHLLAILLMILYKNVFNITDPTSLTGGVLIAVVIGVVFLVMSVINIFDSSKYRLIPISDKGLYFSNFLSAFFAVIYLLVGEAIVYFGAYAISPNPYDQIMIKDFSAGQYWFKFEVVIAIILGIMLILVGSVVIRLLVSLIEDLLPIKKQAIVTVFLTLIVIWAVMVPFNFITANTLILLGVREVTTSFDSVVRMLNMSLFILLIWNIVLTFLNLYLLNRWSEATK
;
A
#
# COMPACT_ATOMS: atom_id res chain seq x y z
N MET A 1 15.32 17.97 20.83
CA MET A 1 14.88 16.96 19.83
C MET A 1 14.99 17.58 18.44
N SER A 2 15.58 16.90 17.46
CA SER A 2 15.66 17.43 16.10
C SER A 2 14.27 17.59 15.47
N SER A 3 14.12 18.56 14.56
CA SER A 3 12.87 18.81 13.81
C SER A 3 12.36 17.54 13.12
N ILE A 4 13.28 16.74 12.56
CA ILE A 4 13.00 15.44 11.91
C ILE A 4 12.41 14.42 12.88
N SER A 5 12.97 14.31 14.09
CA SER A 5 12.48 13.38 15.11
C SER A 5 11.05 13.72 15.55
N ARG A 6 10.73 15.02 15.67
CA ARG A 6 9.39 15.48 16.01
C ARG A 6 8.38 15.15 14.90
N VAL A 7 8.74 15.38 13.64
CA VAL A 7 7.91 15.03 12.48
C VAL A 7 7.65 13.53 12.42
N ASN A 8 8.71 12.72 12.51
CA ASN A 8 8.58 11.26 12.52
C ASN A 8 7.61 10.80 13.61
N LYS A 9 7.83 11.21 14.86
CA LYS A 9 6.98 10.81 15.99
C LYS A 9 5.51 11.13 15.74
N ASP A 10 5.22 12.32 15.22
CA ASP A 10 3.86 12.77 14.93
C ASP A 10 3.21 11.93 13.82
N LEU A 11 3.94 11.70 12.72
CA LEU A 11 3.46 10.87 11.59
C LEU A 11 3.22 9.42 12.00
N PHE A 12 4.16 8.82 12.76
CA PHE A 12 4.00 7.47 13.31
C PHE A 12 2.78 7.38 14.22
N HIS A 13 2.58 8.36 15.10
CA HIS A 13 1.44 8.36 16.01
C HIS A 13 0.10 8.51 15.27
N GLN A 14 0.02 9.42 14.30
CA GLN A 14 -1.18 9.64 13.50
C GLN A 14 -1.57 8.37 12.73
N ARG A 15 -0.60 7.72 12.07
CA ARG A 15 -0.84 6.51 11.27
C ARG A 15 -1.10 5.29 12.13
N GLY A 16 -0.39 5.18 13.25
CA GLY A 16 -0.66 4.17 14.26
C GLY A 16 -2.12 4.23 14.71
N LYS A 17 -2.62 5.42 15.05
CA LYS A 17 -4.03 5.60 15.45
C LYS A 17 -5.02 5.17 14.35
N ILE A 18 -4.75 5.52 13.09
CA ILE A 18 -5.59 5.11 11.95
C ILE A 18 -5.64 3.58 11.84
N ILE A 19 -4.48 2.93 11.87
CA ILE A 19 -4.39 1.47 11.74
C ILE A 19 -5.02 0.77 12.94
N SER A 20 -4.71 1.21 14.17
CA SER A 20 -5.31 0.63 15.37
C SER A 20 -6.83 0.73 15.35
N LEU A 21 -7.40 1.82 14.81
CA LEU A 21 -8.83 1.97 14.65
C LEU A 21 -9.41 0.97 13.64
N ILE A 22 -8.75 0.77 12.50
CA ILE A 22 -9.17 -0.23 11.49
C ILE A 22 -9.11 -1.65 12.08
N LEU A 23 -8.00 -2.01 12.71
CA LEU A 23 -7.83 -3.29 13.39
C LEU A 23 -8.89 -3.50 14.46
N GLY A 24 -9.20 -2.45 15.25
CA GLY A 24 -10.23 -2.49 16.28
C GLY A 24 -11.63 -2.72 15.70
N PHE A 25 -12.00 -2.04 14.62
CA PHE A 25 -13.28 -2.26 13.94
C PHE A 25 -13.38 -3.66 13.33
N HIS A 26 -12.30 -4.14 12.71
CA HIS A 26 -12.29 -5.47 12.13
C HIS A 26 -12.41 -6.56 13.21
N LEU A 27 -11.66 -6.43 14.31
CA LEU A 27 -11.76 -7.32 15.46
C LEU A 27 -13.16 -7.30 16.07
N LEU A 28 -13.78 -6.12 16.21
CA LEU A 28 -15.17 -6.01 16.68
C LEU A 28 -16.14 -6.72 15.73
N ALA A 29 -15.98 -6.56 14.42
CA ALA A 29 -16.84 -7.22 13.43
C ALA A 29 -16.73 -8.75 13.51
N ILE A 30 -15.53 -9.29 13.68
CA ILE A 30 -15.30 -10.73 13.88
C ILE A 30 -15.96 -11.20 15.17
N LEU A 31 -15.79 -10.47 16.28
CA LEU A 31 -16.42 -10.83 17.56
C LEU A 31 -17.94 -10.85 17.45
N LEU A 32 -18.55 -9.84 16.83
CA LEU A 32 -19.99 -9.78 16.60
C LEU A 32 -20.47 -10.94 15.72
N MET A 33 -19.71 -11.30 14.68
CA MET A 33 -20.02 -12.45 13.83
C MET A 33 -19.99 -13.77 14.59
N ILE A 34 -18.96 -13.99 15.43
CA ILE A 34 -18.85 -15.21 16.25
C ILE A 34 -20.00 -15.27 17.27
N LEU A 35 -20.31 -14.16 17.93
CA LEU A 35 -21.43 -14.07 18.87
C LEU A 35 -22.77 -14.36 18.17
N TYR A 36 -22.99 -13.77 17.00
CA TYR A 36 -24.18 -14.02 16.19
C TYR A 36 -24.34 -15.51 15.87
N LYS A 37 -23.28 -16.17 15.40
CA LYS A 37 -23.33 -17.61 15.13
C LYS A 37 -23.65 -18.44 16.36
N ASN A 38 -23.06 -18.10 17.51
CA ASN A 38 -23.30 -18.81 18.77
C ASN A 38 -24.74 -18.61 19.27
N VAL A 39 -25.30 -17.41 19.14
CA VAL A 39 -26.69 -17.12 19.57
C VAL A 39 -27.72 -17.84 18.71
N PHE A 40 -27.49 -17.90 17.39
CA PHE A 40 -28.43 -18.50 16.43
C PHE A 40 -28.09 -19.94 16.05
N ASN A 41 -27.10 -20.56 16.70
CA ASN A 41 -26.61 -21.93 16.42
C ASN A 41 -26.29 -22.19 14.94
N ILE A 42 -25.72 -21.19 14.25
CA ILE A 42 -25.36 -21.30 12.84
C ILE A 42 -24.03 -22.03 12.72
N THR A 43 -24.04 -23.20 12.07
CA THR A 43 -22.86 -24.07 11.92
C THR A 43 -22.12 -23.88 10.59
N ASP A 44 -22.62 -23.03 9.70
CA ASP A 44 -22.02 -22.85 8.39
C ASP A 44 -20.59 -22.27 8.50
N PRO A 45 -19.63 -22.78 7.71
CA PRO A 45 -18.28 -22.25 7.69
C PRO A 45 -18.28 -20.82 7.12
N THR A 46 -17.56 -19.90 7.78
CA THR A 46 -17.36 -18.52 7.28
C THR A 46 -15.88 -18.26 7.11
N SER A 47 -15.45 -17.88 5.90
CA SER A 47 -14.05 -17.55 5.65
C SER A 47 -13.74 -16.16 6.18
N LEU A 48 -12.68 -16.07 6.97
CA LEU A 48 -12.20 -14.83 7.56
C LEU A 48 -11.29 -14.06 6.60
N THR A 49 -10.81 -14.71 5.54
CA THR A 49 -9.88 -14.15 4.55
C THR A 49 -10.43 -12.91 3.84
N GLY A 50 -11.72 -12.92 3.50
CA GLY A 50 -12.38 -11.79 2.86
C GLY A 50 -12.42 -10.54 3.75
N GLY A 51 -12.68 -10.72 5.05
CA GLY A 51 -12.67 -9.63 6.03
C GLY A 51 -11.29 -8.99 6.16
N VAL A 52 -10.25 -9.82 6.27
CA VAL A 52 -8.84 -9.39 6.30
C VAL A 52 -8.48 -8.60 5.04
N LEU A 53 -8.83 -9.11 3.85
CA LEU A 53 -8.54 -8.42 2.59
C LEU A 53 -9.21 -7.04 2.55
N ILE A 54 -10.48 -6.94 2.95
CA ILE A 54 -11.21 -5.67 3.01
C ILE A 54 -10.54 -4.71 3.98
N ALA A 55 -10.17 -5.17 5.18
CA ALA A 55 -9.50 -4.33 6.18
C ALA A 55 -8.14 -3.83 5.70
N VAL A 56 -7.36 -4.68 5.02
CA VAL A 56 -6.09 -4.29 4.38
C VAL A 56 -6.34 -3.23 3.30
N VAL A 57 -7.30 -3.44 2.40
CA VAL A 57 -7.63 -2.46 1.34
C VAL A 57 -8.03 -1.11 1.93
N ILE A 58 -8.93 -1.11 2.93
CA ILE A 58 -9.34 0.11 3.63
C ILE A 58 -8.12 0.78 4.27
N GLY A 59 -7.28 0.01 4.97
CA GLY A 59 -6.06 0.52 5.57
C GLY A 59 -5.10 1.17 4.57
N VAL A 60 -4.89 0.54 3.41
CA VAL A 60 -4.07 1.10 2.33
C VAL A 60 -4.67 2.41 1.81
N VAL A 61 -5.99 2.48 1.60
CA VAL A 61 -6.66 3.71 1.14
C VAL A 61 -6.46 4.85 2.15
N PHE A 62 -6.64 4.61 3.45
CA PHE A 62 -6.39 5.62 4.47
C PHE A 62 -4.92 6.03 4.57
N LEU A 63 -3.99 5.09 4.36
CA LEU A 63 -2.55 5.40 4.30
C LEU A 63 -2.20 6.25 3.09
N VAL A 64 -2.76 5.95 1.90
CA VAL A 64 -2.58 6.77 0.68
C VAL A 64 -3.05 8.20 0.94
N MET A 65 -4.24 8.38 1.50
CA MET A 65 -4.75 9.71 1.85
C MET A 65 -3.84 10.43 2.86
N SER A 66 -3.35 9.72 3.88
CA SER A 66 -2.40 10.28 4.86
C SER A 66 -1.09 10.71 4.21
N VAL A 67 -0.56 9.92 3.27
CA VAL A 67 0.70 10.22 2.57
C VAL A 67 0.57 11.45 1.68
N ILE A 68 -0.50 11.54 0.88
CA ILE A 68 -0.74 12.66 -0.04
C ILE A 68 -0.90 13.98 0.72
N ASN A 69 -1.70 13.99 1.79
CA ASN A 69 -2.10 15.23 2.48
C ASN A 69 -0.98 15.87 3.31
N ILE A 70 0.15 15.19 3.53
CA ILE A 70 1.26 15.74 4.33
C ILE A 70 1.93 16.93 3.64
N PHE A 71 2.04 16.91 2.31
CA PHE A 71 2.70 17.97 1.55
C PHE A 71 1.89 19.27 1.51
N ASP A 72 0.57 19.18 1.67
CA ASP A 72 -0.34 20.34 1.69
C ASP A 72 -0.57 20.89 3.11
N SER A 73 -0.12 20.19 4.14
CA SER A 73 -0.41 20.54 5.53
C SER A 73 0.43 21.71 6.03
N SER A 74 -0.25 22.77 6.47
CA SER A 74 0.38 23.95 7.09
C SER A 74 1.22 23.60 8.32
N LYS A 75 0.84 22.54 9.06
CA LYS A 75 1.56 22.06 10.25
C LYS A 75 3.00 21.63 9.93
N TYR A 76 3.22 20.96 8.79
CA TYR A 76 4.53 20.43 8.43
C TYR A 76 5.38 21.42 7.62
N ARG A 77 4.75 22.37 6.90
CA ARG A 77 5.45 23.46 6.18
C ARG A 77 6.15 24.47 7.10
N LEU A 78 5.65 24.64 8.33
CA LEU A 78 6.21 25.57 9.31
C LEU A 78 7.39 24.98 10.11
N ILE A 79 7.65 23.69 9.97
CA ILE A 79 8.77 23.02 10.64
C ILE A 79 10.02 23.25 9.77
N PRO A 80 11.15 23.71 10.32
CA PRO A 80 12.38 23.90 9.55
C PRO A 80 13.01 22.54 9.21
N ILE A 81 12.50 21.93 8.14
CA ILE A 81 12.94 20.66 7.55
C ILE A 81 13.00 20.83 6.04
N SER A 82 13.94 20.16 5.38
CA SER A 82 13.99 20.13 3.91
C SER A 82 12.87 19.28 3.33
N ASP A 83 12.42 19.59 2.12
CA ASP A 83 11.38 18.81 1.42
C ASP A 83 11.78 17.33 1.27
N LYS A 84 13.08 17.07 1.04
CA LYS A 84 13.65 15.71 1.00
C LYS A 84 13.55 15.00 2.35
N GLY A 85 13.80 15.73 3.44
CA GLY A 85 13.66 15.21 4.80
C GLY A 85 12.21 14.89 5.13
N LEU A 86 11.27 15.77 4.77
CA LEU A 86 9.84 15.55 4.96
C LEU A 86 9.34 14.36 4.11
N TYR A 87 9.77 14.25 2.85
CA TYR A 87 9.46 13.11 1.99
C TYR A 87 9.97 11.80 2.60
N PHE A 88 11.22 11.75 3.05
CA PHE A 88 11.79 10.55 3.67
C PHE A 88 11.05 10.17 4.96
N SER A 89 10.78 11.15 5.83
CA SER A 89 9.96 10.96 7.04
C SER A 89 8.55 10.44 6.72
N ASN A 90 7.92 10.97 5.67
CA ASN A 90 6.63 10.55 5.19
C ASN A 90 6.67 9.10 4.68
N PHE A 91 7.62 8.76 3.81
CA PHE A 91 7.75 7.42 3.27
C PHE A 91 8.08 6.38 4.35
N LEU A 92 9.04 6.69 5.23
CA LEU A 92 9.48 5.77 6.29
C LEU A 92 8.34 5.47 7.27
N SER A 93 7.60 6.49 7.71
CA SER A 93 6.46 6.26 8.60
C SER A 93 5.31 5.53 7.91
N ALA A 94 5.14 5.65 6.58
CA ALA A 94 4.14 4.90 5.83
C ALA A 94 4.55 3.42 5.72
N PHE A 95 5.83 3.15 5.47
CA PHE A 95 6.38 1.79 5.41
C PHE A 95 6.12 1.00 6.70
N PHE A 96 6.46 1.57 7.85
CA PHE A 96 6.17 0.93 9.14
C PHE A 96 4.67 0.84 9.44
N ALA A 97 3.87 1.78 8.96
CA ALA A 97 2.42 1.70 9.07
C ALA A 97 1.88 0.50 8.26
N VAL A 98 2.39 0.25 7.05
CA VAL A 98 2.05 -0.95 6.27
C VAL A 98 2.43 -2.23 7.03
N ILE A 99 3.64 -2.29 7.60
CA ILE A 99 4.04 -3.43 8.43
C ILE A 99 3.08 -3.61 9.61
N TYR A 100 2.73 -2.53 10.31
CA TYR A 100 1.83 -2.59 11.45
C TYR A 100 0.43 -3.10 11.05
N LEU A 101 -0.10 -2.66 9.92
CA LEU A 101 -1.36 -3.13 9.37
C LEU A 101 -1.30 -4.62 9.05
N LEU A 102 -0.31 -5.08 8.28
CA LEU A 102 -0.21 -6.47 7.85
C LEU A 102 0.02 -7.43 9.03
N VAL A 103 0.90 -7.06 9.97
CA VAL A 103 1.13 -7.85 11.18
C VAL A 103 -0.11 -7.85 12.08
N GLY A 104 -0.77 -6.71 12.24
CA GLY A 104 -2.00 -6.61 13.02
C GLY A 104 -3.12 -7.49 12.46
N GLU A 105 -3.33 -7.43 11.14
CA GLU A 105 -4.32 -8.25 10.44
C GLU A 105 -3.99 -9.74 10.50
N ALA A 106 -2.71 -10.11 10.39
CA ALA A 106 -2.28 -11.49 10.58
C ALA A 106 -2.61 -12.00 11.99
N ILE A 107 -2.36 -11.19 13.03
CA ILE A 107 -2.69 -11.54 14.42
C ILE A 107 -4.21 -11.71 14.59
N VAL A 108 -5.01 -10.78 14.06
CA VAL A 108 -6.48 -10.85 14.11
C VAL A 108 -6.98 -12.12 13.42
N TYR A 109 -6.46 -12.42 12.22
CA TYR A 109 -6.80 -13.61 11.46
C TYR A 109 -6.47 -14.91 12.20
N PHE A 110 -5.23 -15.07 12.67
CA PHE A 110 -4.80 -16.29 13.37
C PHE A 110 -5.53 -16.47 14.69
N GLY A 111 -5.79 -15.38 15.43
CA GLY A 111 -6.59 -15.42 16.66
C GLY A 111 -8.03 -15.86 16.40
N ALA A 112 -8.66 -15.34 15.36
CA ALA A 112 -10.03 -15.71 14.98
C ALA A 112 -10.12 -17.16 14.47
N TYR A 113 -9.16 -17.60 13.65
CA TYR A 113 -9.07 -18.98 13.17
C TYR A 113 -8.90 -19.99 14.31
N ALA A 114 -8.15 -19.65 15.36
CA ALA A 114 -7.99 -20.52 16.53
C ALA A 114 -9.30 -20.76 17.30
N ILE A 115 -10.24 -19.81 17.25
CA ILE A 115 -11.53 -19.88 17.95
C ILE A 115 -12.60 -20.53 17.06
N SER A 116 -12.64 -20.18 15.78
CA SER A 116 -13.63 -20.68 14.81
C SER A 116 -12.90 -21.20 13.56
N PRO A 117 -12.30 -22.41 13.64
CA PRO A 117 -11.53 -22.95 12.54
C PRO A 117 -12.43 -23.20 11.32
N ASN A 118 -11.95 -22.80 10.15
CA ASN A 118 -12.65 -23.01 8.88
C ASN A 118 -11.81 -23.91 7.96
N PRO A 119 -12.38 -25.01 7.41
CA PRO A 119 -11.67 -25.86 6.44
C PRO A 119 -11.21 -25.12 5.17
N TYR A 120 -11.94 -24.10 4.70
CA TYR A 120 -11.53 -23.31 3.52
C TYR A 120 -10.26 -22.49 3.76
N ASP A 121 -10.00 -22.12 5.01
CA ASP A 121 -8.83 -21.33 5.40
C ASP A 121 -7.57 -22.23 5.52
N GLN A 122 -7.73 -23.57 5.56
CA GLN A 122 -6.62 -24.53 5.58
C GLN A 122 -5.92 -24.67 4.22
N ILE A 123 -6.61 -24.37 3.12
CA ILE A 123 -6.08 -24.50 1.75
C ILE A 123 -4.89 -23.54 1.53
N MET A 124 -4.85 -22.37 2.20
CA MET A 124 -3.69 -21.47 2.14
C MET A 124 -2.51 -21.92 3.00
N ILE A 125 -2.73 -22.78 4.00
CA ILE A 125 -1.74 -23.07 5.05
C ILE A 125 -1.03 -24.40 4.82
N LYS A 126 -1.73 -25.43 4.29
CA LYS A 126 -1.39 -26.83 4.56
C LYS A 126 -0.60 -27.58 3.47
N ASP A 127 -0.53 -27.12 2.23
CA ASP A 127 -0.02 -27.95 1.12
C ASP A 127 1.36 -27.58 0.57
N PHE A 128 2.20 -26.89 1.37
CA PHE A 128 3.54 -26.51 0.93
C PHE A 128 4.63 -27.44 1.49
N SER A 129 5.44 -28.02 0.62
CA SER A 129 6.61 -28.81 1.02
C SER A 129 7.70 -27.91 1.64
N ALA A 130 8.68 -28.50 2.35
CA ALA A 130 9.73 -27.76 3.04
C ALA A 130 10.52 -26.79 2.13
N GLY A 131 10.60 -27.06 0.82
CA GLY A 131 11.23 -26.18 -0.17
C GLY A 131 10.38 -24.96 -0.59
N GLN A 132 9.09 -24.93 -0.23
CA GLN A 132 8.14 -23.90 -0.66
C GLN A 132 7.84 -22.86 0.44
N TYR A 133 8.46 -22.96 1.62
CA TYR A 133 8.39 -21.91 2.64
C TYR A 133 9.00 -20.59 2.16
N TRP A 134 10.04 -20.65 1.33
CA TRP A 134 10.66 -19.47 0.74
C TRP A 134 9.69 -18.69 -0.14
N PHE A 135 8.85 -19.40 -0.89
CA PHE A 135 7.80 -18.81 -1.72
C PHE A 135 6.77 -18.01 -0.90
N LYS A 136 6.40 -18.47 0.30
CA LYS A 136 5.49 -17.70 1.20
C LYS A 136 6.11 -16.36 1.59
N PHE A 137 7.40 -16.35 1.88
CA PHE A 137 8.12 -15.12 2.23
C PHE A 137 8.22 -14.16 1.05
N GLU A 138 8.53 -14.68 -0.16
CA GLU A 138 8.53 -13.91 -1.41
C GLU A 138 7.17 -13.26 -1.68
N VAL A 139 6.05 -13.98 -1.46
CA VAL A 139 4.69 -13.44 -1.61
C VAL A 139 4.43 -12.30 -0.62
N VAL A 140 4.82 -12.45 0.65
CA VAL A 140 4.67 -11.39 1.65
C VAL A 140 5.47 -10.14 1.27
N ILE A 141 6.71 -10.32 0.80
CA ILE A 141 7.52 -9.20 0.30
C ILE A 141 6.84 -8.56 -0.91
N ALA A 142 6.29 -9.34 -1.84
CA ALA A 142 5.61 -8.81 -3.02
C ALA A 142 4.40 -7.95 -2.64
N ILE A 143 3.63 -8.38 -1.64
CA ILE A 143 2.51 -7.59 -1.10
C ILE A 143 3.02 -6.28 -0.50
N ILE A 144 4.06 -6.32 0.33
CA ILE A 144 4.64 -5.10 0.93
C ILE A 144 5.12 -4.15 -0.17
N LEU A 145 5.94 -4.64 -1.11
CA LEU A 145 6.48 -3.82 -2.21
C LEU A 145 5.39 -3.28 -3.13
N GLY A 146 4.32 -4.06 -3.37
CA GLY A 146 3.15 -3.63 -4.13
C GLY A 146 2.39 -2.51 -3.45
N ILE A 147 2.14 -2.61 -2.14
CA ILE A 147 1.53 -1.53 -1.36
C ILE A 147 2.43 -0.29 -1.35
N MET A 148 3.75 -0.47 -1.17
CA MET A 148 4.70 0.64 -1.25
C MET A 148 4.67 1.31 -2.62
N LEU A 149 4.57 0.54 -3.70
CA LEU A 149 4.46 1.08 -5.05
C LEU A 149 3.21 1.96 -5.20
N ILE A 150 2.07 1.51 -4.67
CA ILE A 150 0.82 2.30 -4.63
C ILE A 150 1.04 3.61 -3.86
N LEU A 151 1.68 3.56 -2.68
CA LEU A 151 1.94 4.75 -1.87
C LEU A 151 2.84 5.76 -2.59
N VAL A 152 3.94 5.30 -3.19
CA VAL A 152 4.89 6.18 -3.92
C VAL A 152 4.24 6.74 -5.19
N GLY A 153 3.55 5.88 -5.96
CA GLY A 153 2.86 6.27 -7.19
C GLY A 153 1.74 7.27 -6.93
N SER A 154 1.03 7.15 -5.81
CA SER A 154 -0.01 8.08 -5.40
C SER A 154 0.53 9.51 -5.20
N VAL A 155 1.75 9.66 -4.68
CA VAL A 155 2.42 10.97 -4.57
C VAL A 155 2.77 11.54 -5.94
N VAL A 156 3.30 10.70 -6.86
CA VAL A 156 3.60 11.13 -8.24
C VAL A 156 2.34 11.65 -8.92
N ILE A 157 1.25 10.87 -8.85
CA ILE A 157 -0.03 11.25 -9.45
C ILE A 157 -0.50 12.59 -8.89
N ARG A 158 -0.47 12.76 -7.56
CA ARG A 158 -0.85 14.03 -6.93
C ARG A 158 -0.03 15.21 -7.45
N LEU A 159 1.30 15.07 -7.51
CA LEU A 159 2.20 16.13 -7.94
C LEU A 159 1.99 16.49 -9.41
N LEU A 160 1.74 15.49 -10.27
CA LEU A 160 1.40 15.73 -11.67
C LEU A 160 0.05 16.44 -11.83
N VAL A 161 -0.96 16.04 -11.05
CA VAL A 161 -2.27 16.72 -11.05
C VAL A 161 -2.11 18.17 -10.63
N SER A 162 -1.39 18.47 -9.54
CA SER A 162 -1.17 19.85 -9.10
C SER A 162 -0.42 20.69 -10.13
N LEU A 163 0.57 20.12 -10.82
CA LEU A 163 1.29 20.82 -11.89
C LEU A 163 0.38 21.19 -13.08
N ILE A 164 -0.55 20.30 -13.44
CA ILE A 164 -1.49 20.57 -14.54
C ILE A 164 -2.57 21.57 -14.10
N GLU A 165 -3.03 21.49 -12.84
CA GLU A 165 -3.97 22.46 -12.28
C GLU A 165 -3.39 23.88 -12.25
N ASP A 166 -2.11 24.04 -11.98
CA ASP A 166 -1.45 25.36 -12.00
C ASP A 166 -1.28 25.92 -13.43
N LEU A 167 -1.19 25.05 -14.44
CA LEU A 167 -1.06 25.44 -15.86
C LEU A 167 -2.39 25.79 -16.52
N LEU A 168 -3.49 25.21 -16.04
CA LEU A 168 -4.81 25.41 -16.60
C LEU A 168 -5.58 26.43 -15.74
N PRO A 169 -6.21 27.49 -16.32
CA PRO A 169 -7.05 28.43 -15.58
C PRO A 169 -8.41 27.82 -15.19
N ILE A 170 -8.40 26.57 -14.73
CA ILE A 170 -9.55 25.85 -14.25
C ILE A 170 -9.77 26.29 -12.81
N LYS A 171 -10.85 27.05 -12.57
CA LYS A 171 -11.34 27.26 -11.20
C LYS A 171 -11.45 25.89 -10.53
N LYS A 172 -10.91 25.76 -9.30
CA LYS A 172 -10.84 24.56 -8.43
C LYS A 172 -12.18 23.82 -8.26
N GLN A 173 -12.71 23.26 -9.34
CA GLN A 173 -13.96 22.50 -9.36
C GLN A 173 -13.60 21.05 -9.08
N ALA A 174 -14.10 20.52 -7.97
CA ALA A 174 -13.78 19.18 -7.50
C ALA A 174 -14.01 18.09 -8.57
N ILE A 175 -15.03 18.25 -9.41
CA ILE A 175 -15.35 17.32 -10.50
C ILE A 175 -14.24 17.30 -11.56
N VAL A 176 -13.72 18.46 -11.94
CA VAL A 176 -12.66 18.56 -12.96
C VAL A 176 -11.36 17.97 -12.43
N THR A 177 -11.02 18.20 -11.16
CA THR A 177 -9.87 17.57 -10.49
C THR A 177 -9.97 16.04 -10.48
N VAL A 178 -11.16 15.47 -10.26
CA VAL A 178 -11.38 14.01 -10.31
C VAL A 178 -11.12 13.48 -11.72
N PHE A 179 -11.71 14.07 -12.76
CA PHE A 179 -11.47 13.64 -14.14
C PHE A 179 -10.00 13.78 -14.54
N LEU A 180 -9.36 14.89 -14.17
CA LEU A 180 -7.94 15.10 -14.40
C LEU A 180 -7.09 14.02 -13.71
N THR A 181 -7.42 13.66 -12.47
CA THR A 181 -6.72 12.60 -11.74
C THR A 181 -6.85 11.25 -12.47
N LEU A 182 -8.03 10.90 -12.97
CA LEU A 182 -8.23 9.67 -13.74
C LEU A 182 -7.42 9.66 -15.05
N ILE A 183 -7.37 10.79 -15.75
CA ILE A 183 -6.56 10.94 -16.98
C ILE A 183 -5.07 10.77 -16.66
N VAL A 184 -4.58 11.40 -15.58
CA VAL A 184 -3.18 11.28 -15.15
C VAL A 184 -2.85 9.84 -14.77
N ILE A 185 -3.73 9.15 -14.03
CA ILE A 185 -3.57 7.73 -13.71
C ILE A 185 -3.43 6.92 -15.00
N TRP A 186 -4.35 7.10 -15.95
CA TRP A 186 -4.28 6.39 -17.22
C TRP A 186 -2.98 6.69 -17.99
N ALA A 187 -2.59 7.96 -18.07
CA ALA A 187 -1.37 8.40 -18.76
C ALA A 187 -0.09 7.84 -18.12
N VAL A 188 -0.06 7.65 -16.81
CA VAL A 188 1.07 7.02 -16.09
C VAL A 188 1.03 5.48 -16.24
N MET A 189 -0.16 4.88 -16.26
CA MET A 189 -0.32 3.43 -16.36
C MET A 189 0.09 2.88 -17.72
N VAL A 190 -0.13 3.60 -18.82
CA VAL A 190 0.27 3.17 -20.17
C VAL A 190 1.78 2.87 -20.28
N PRO A 191 2.70 3.82 -19.99
CA PRO A 191 4.13 3.55 -20.04
C PRO A 191 4.56 2.56 -18.95
N PHE A 192 3.94 2.60 -17.76
CA PHE A 192 4.23 1.63 -16.70
C PHE A 192 3.99 0.20 -17.16
N ASN A 193 2.81 -0.08 -17.72
CA ASN A 193 2.44 -1.41 -18.22
C ASN A 193 3.32 -1.82 -19.39
N PHE A 194 3.55 -0.90 -20.35
CA PHE A 194 4.38 -1.17 -21.51
C PHE A 194 5.83 -1.53 -21.09
N ILE A 195 6.46 -0.73 -20.23
CA ILE A 195 7.83 -0.97 -19.77
C ILE A 195 7.91 -2.26 -18.94
N THR A 196 6.93 -2.49 -18.05
CA THR A 196 6.92 -3.68 -17.19
C THR A 196 6.76 -4.96 -18.01
N ALA A 197 5.81 -4.99 -18.96
CA ALA A 197 5.59 -6.14 -19.82
C ALA A 197 6.83 -6.47 -20.67
N ASN A 198 7.43 -5.46 -21.30
CA ASN A 198 8.65 -5.66 -22.09
C ASN A 198 9.84 -6.09 -21.23
N THR A 199 9.99 -5.54 -20.03
CA THR A 199 11.04 -5.95 -19.09
C THR A 199 10.89 -7.41 -18.66
N LEU A 200 9.65 -7.85 -18.36
CA LEU A 200 9.39 -9.26 -18.03
C LEU A 200 9.77 -10.21 -19.18
N ILE A 201 9.43 -9.83 -20.41
CA ILE A 201 9.79 -10.60 -21.62
C ILE A 201 11.31 -10.65 -21.80
N LEU A 202 12.02 -9.53 -21.60
CA LEU A 202 13.48 -9.44 -21.68
C LEU A 202 14.17 -10.28 -20.61
N LEU A 203 13.59 -10.37 -19.42
CA LEU A 203 14.07 -11.21 -18.32
C LEU A 203 13.71 -12.70 -18.47
N GLY A 204 13.17 -13.09 -19.64
CA GLY A 204 12.91 -14.49 -19.98
C GLY A 204 11.56 -15.03 -19.49
N VAL A 205 10.66 -14.16 -19.00
CA VAL A 205 9.28 -14.54 -18.66
C VAL A 205 8.43 -14.38 -19.92
N ARG A 206 8.55 -15.31 -20.87
CA ARG A 206 7.75 -15.34 -22.10
C ARG A 206 6.46 -16.14 -21.96
N GLU A 207 6.50 -17.24 -21.20
CA GLU A 207 5.35 -18.09 -20.93
C GLU A 207 5.40 -18.56 -19.48
N VAL A 208 4.30 -18.36 -18.75
CA VAL A 208 4.10 -18.96 -17.43
C VAL A 208 3.52 -20.34 -17.67
N THR A 209 4.35 -21.37 -17.58
CA THR A 209 3.84 -22.74 -17.57
C THR A 209 3.20 -23.04 -16.21
N THR A 210 2.47 -24.15 -16.11
CA THR A 210 1.84 -24.59 -14.85
C THR A 210 2.85 -25.15 -13.83
N SER A 211 4.15 -25.16 -14.14
CA SER A 211 5.17 -25.68 -13.23
C SER A 211 5.46 -24.68 -12.10
N PHE A 212 5.65 -25.21 -10.89
CA PHE A 212 5.97 -24.40 -9.70
C PHE A 212 7.23 -23.55 -9.90
N ASP A 213 8.27 -24.10 -10.52
CA ASP A 213 9.51 -23.38 -10.82
C ASP A 213 9.30 -22.18 -11.74
N SER A 214 8.35 -22.28 -12.67
CA SER A 214 7.98 -21.15 -13.53
C SER A 214 7.28 -20.04 -12.73
N VAL A 215 6.42 -20.40 -11.78
CA VAL A 215 5.74 -19.45 -10.89
C VAL A 215 6.74 -18.76 -9.96
N VAL A 216 7.65 -19.51 -9.33
CA VAL A 216 8.71 -18.95 -8.47
C VAL A 216 9.62 -18.00 -9.26
N ARG A 217 10.04 -18.39 -10.46
CA ARG A 217 10.84 -17.51 -11.34
C ARG A 217 10.09 -16.23 -11.68
N MET A 218 8.81 -16.32 -12.04
CA MET A 218 7.98 -15.15 -12.35
C MET A 218 7.86 -14.22 -11.13
N LEU A 219 7.60 -14.79 -9.95
CA LEU A 219 7.49 -14.01 -8.71
C LEU A 219 8.79 -13.28 -8.41
N ASN A 220 9.94 -13.96 -8.52
CA ASN A 220 11.24 -13.35 -8.29
C ASN A 220 11.59 -12.23 -9.29
N MET A 221 11.28 -12.41 -10.57
CA MET A 221 11.45 -11.33 -11.56
C MET A 221 10.50 -10.15 -11.28
N SER A 222 9.26 -10.45 -10.85
CA SER A 222 8.28 -9.41 -10.49
C SER A 222 8.72 -8.63 -9.25
N LEU A 223 9.28 -9.30 -8.23
CA LEU A 223 9.86 -8.67 -7.04
C LEU A 223 10.97 -7.69 -7.41
N PHE A 224 11.87 -8.11 -8.30
CA PHE A 224 12.95 -7.25 -8.78
C PHE A 224 12.42 -6.01 -9.51
N ILE A 225 11.43 -6.18 -10.38
CA ILE A 225 10.80 -5.07 -11.10
C ILE A 225 10.05 -4.13 -10.14
N LEU A 226 9.31 -4.67 -9.16
CA LEU A 226 8.63 -3.87 -8.13
C LEU A 226 9.60 -3.02 -7.33
N LEU A 227 10.76 -3.58 -6.97
CA LEU A 227 11.82 -2.85 -6.27
C LEU A 227 12.35 -1.69 -7.14
N ILE A 228 12.67 -1.96 -8.41
CA ILE A 228 13.15 -0.93 -9.34
C ILE A 228 12.13 0.19 -9.49
N TRP A 229 10.85 -0.14 -9.68
CA TRP A 229 9.81 0.88 -9.81
C TRP A 229 9.64 1.73 -8.56
N ASN A 230 9.71 1.15 -7.36
CA ASN A 230 9.70 1.91 -6.12
C ASN A 230 10.86 2.92 -6.06
N ILE A 231 12.05 2.51 -6.52
CA ILE A 231 13.23 3.38 -6.60
C ILE A 231 13.00 4.50 -7.63
N VAL A 232 12.60 4.15 -8.85
CA VAL A 232 12.36 5.11 -9.95
C VAL A 232 11.31 6.14 -9.57
N LEU A 233 10.17 5.72 -9.03
CA LEU A 233 9.11 6.65 -8.61
C LEU A 233 9.53 7.49 -7.40
N THR A 234 10.40 6.97 -6.53
CA THR A 234 10.98 7.76 -5.45
C THR A 234 11.87 8.89 -5.99
N PHE A 235 12.73 8.59 -6.96
CA PHE A 235 13.52 9.64 -7.63
C PHE A 235 12.65 10.65 -8.36
N LEU A 236 11.60 10.19 -9.04
CA LEU A 236 10.64 11.06 -9.72
C LEU A 236 9.92 11.99 -8.72
N ASN A 237 9.46 11.46 -7.58
CA ASN A 237 8.86 12.27 -6.53
C ASN A 237 9.81 13.34 -6.01
N LEU A 238 11.05 12.97 -5.70
CA LEU A 238 12.05 13.94 -5.24
C LEU A 238 12.37 15.01 -6.29
N TYR A 239 12.37 14.64 -7.58
CA TYR A 239 12.55 15.57 -8.69
C TYR A 239 11.36 16.54 -8.80
N LEU A 240 10.13 16.03 -8.80
CA LEU A 240 8.90 16.83 -8.90
C LEU A 240 8.74 17.76 -7.69
N LEU A 241 9.05 17.29 -6.48
CA LEU A 241 9.00 18.10 -5.25
C LEU A 241 9.95 19.29 -5.29
N ASN A 242 11.20 19.11 -5.74
CA ASN A 242 12.14 20.23 -5.85
C ASN A 242 11.64 21.28 -6.86
N ARG A 243 11.08 20.84 -7.99
CA ARG A 243 10.57 21.76 -9.02
C ARG A 243 9.29 22.48 -8.57
N TRP A 244 8.46 21.81 -7.78
CA TRP A 244 7.26 22.40 -7.19
C TRP A 244 7.60 23.47 -6.15
N SER A 245 8.64 23.27 -5.32
CA SER A 245 9.07 24.28 -4.35
C SER A 245 9.75 25.50 -4.97
N GLU A 246 10.31 25.37 -6.17
CA GLU A 246 10.82 26.48 -6.98
C GLU A 246 9.68 27.28 -7.65
N ALA A 247 8.60 26.62 -8.08
CA ALA A 247 7.47 27.28 -8.76
C ALA A 247 6.52 28.03 -7.80
N THR A 248 6.56 27.72 -6.49
CA THR A 248 5.70 28.34 -5.46
C THR A 248 6.42 29.38 -4.59
N LYS A 249 7.69 29.69 -4.86
CA LYS A 249 8.43 30.82 -4.30
C LYS A 249 8.36 32.03 -5.22
#